data_AF-A0A965HXN0-F1
#
_entry.id   AF-A0A965HXN0-F1
#
_cell.length_a   1.000
_cell.length_b   1.000
_cell.length_c   1.000
_cell.angle_alpha   90.00
_cell.angle_beta   90.00
_cell.angle_gamma   90.00
#
_symmetry.space_group_name_H-M   'P 1'
#
loop_
_entity.id
_entity.type
_entity.pdbx_description
1 polymer ?
#
loop_
_entity_poly.entity_id
_entity_poly.type
_entity_poly.pdbx_seq_one_letter_code
_entity_poly.pdbx_strand_id
1 'polypeptide(L)' 'VKQQTGFSIGGIPPVGHTHSLTTVLDQDLQNFSEIWAAAGTPNAVFKLTPQQLQELTQGSYAPISA' A
#
# COMPACT_ATOMS: atom_id res chain seq x y z
N VAL A 1 -7.78 0.10 -13.50
CA VAL A 1 -6.96 0.60 -12.35
C VAL A 1 -7.41 1.98 -11.90
N LYS A 2 -7.16 3.07 -12.65
CA LYS A 2 -7.52 4.44 -12.23
C LYS A 2 -8.99 4.65 -11.86
N GLN A 3 -9.93 4.00 -12.55
CA GLN A 3 -11.36 4.07 -12.20
C GLN A 3 -11.70 3.47 -10.83
N GLN A 4 -10.91 2.51 -10.35
CA GLN A 4 -11.14 1.81 -9.08
C GLN A 4 -10.40 2.49 -7.94
N THR A 5 -9.15 2.92 -8.18
CA THR A 5 -8.28 3.50 -7.15
C THR A 5 -8.30 5.02 -7.11
N GLY A 6 -8.65 5.71 -8.20
CA GLY A 6 -8.49 7.16 -8.36
C GLY A 6 -7.10 7.60 -8.84
N PHE A 7 -6.13 6.68 -8.89
CA PHE A 7 -4.73 7.00 -9.17
C PHE A 7 -4.21 6.39 -10.47
N SER A 8 -3.26 7.08 -11.10
CA SER A 8 -2.55 6.58 -12.28
C SER A 8 -1.54 5.49 -11.88
N ILE A 9 -1.27 4.56 -12.81
CA ILE A 9 -0.22 3.55 -12.66
C ILE A 9 1.12 4.25 -12.38
N GLY A 10 1.92 3.67 -11.48
CA GLY A 10 3.20 4.23 -11.05
C GLY A 10 3.12 5.18 -9.85
N GLY A 11 1.92 5.55 -9.40
CA GLY A 11 1.74 6.44 -8.24
C GLY A 11 0.59 6.04 -7.33
N ILE A 12 0.17 4.77 -7.35
CA ILE A 12 -1.00 4.30 -6.61
C ILE A 12 -0.63 4.12 -5.13
N PRO A 13 -1.16 4.93 -4.22
CA PRO A 13 -0.89 4.80 -2.79
C PRO A 13 -1.57 3.56 -2.23
N PRO A 14 -1.16 3.07 -1.04
CA PRO A 14 -1.82 1.95 -0.39
C PRO A 14 -3.20 2.32 0.20
N VAL A 15 -3.52 3.61 0.32
CA VAL A 15 -4.76 4.13 0.94
C VAL A 15 -5.33 5.31 0.17
N GLY A 16 -6.54 5.75 0.54
CA GLY A 16 -7.18 6.93 -0.07
C GLY A 16 -7.81 6.65 -1.43
N HIS A 17 -8.12 5.38 -1.73
CA HIS A 17 -8.79 5.00 -2.96
C HIS A 17 -10.23 5.48 -3.00
N THR A 18 -10.74 5.70 -4.20
CA THR A 18 -12.15 6.08 -4.43
C THR A 18 -13.17 5.03 -3.97
N HIS A 19 -12.74 3.78 -3.83
CA HIS A 19 -13.56 2.67 -3.34
C HIS A 19 -12.80 1.94 -2.23
N SER A 20 -13.52 1.35 -1.28
CA SER A 20 -12.92 0.45 -0.31
C SER A 20 -12.44 -0.82 -1.02
N LEU A 21 -11.17 -1.17 -0.85
CA LEU A 21 -10.56 -2.36 -1.44
C LEU A 21 -10.15 -3.34 -0.35
N THR A 22 -10.43 -4.63 -0.57
CA THR A 22 -9.80 -5.69 0.21
C THR A 22 -8.29 -5.61 0.00
N THR A 23 -7.55 -5.42 1.08
CA THR A 23 -6.10 -5.22 1.05
C THR A 23 -5.40 -6.40 1.71
N VAL A 24 -4.56 -7.07 0.93
CA VAL A 24 -3.65 -8.10 1.43
C VAL A 24 -2.24 -7.53 1.37
N LEU A 25 -1.52 -7.68 2.47
CA LEU A 25 -0.14 -7.22 2.61
C LEU A 25 0.78 -8.43 2.56
N ASP A 26 1.88 -8.31 1.83
CA ASP A 26 2.88 -9.37 1.81
C ASP A 26 3.57 -9.47 3.18
N GLN A 27 3.55 -10.67 3.77
CA GLN A 27 4.16 -10.94 5.07
C GLN A 27 5.66 -10.60 5.09
N ASP A 28 6.35 -10.68 3.95
CA ASP A 28 7.78 -10.37 3.87
C ASP A 28 8.11 -8.92 4.22
N LEU A 29 7.13 -7.99 4.09
CA LEU A 29 7.29 -6.60 4.50
C LEU A 29 7.58 -6.46 6.00
N GLN A 30 7.16 -7.42 6.83
CA GLN A 30 7.38 -7.40 8.28
C GLN A 30 8.86 -7.56 8.67
N ASN A 31 9.71 -7.99 7.74
CA ASN A 31 11.16 -8.13 7.96
C ASN A 31 11.91 -6.79 7.88
N PHE A 32 11.23 -5.70 7.51
CA PHE A 32 11.82 -4.37 7.37
C PHE A 32 11.40 -3.47 8.53
N SER A 33 12.35 -2.68 9.05
CA SER A 33 12.03 -1.64 10.04
C SER A 33 11.27 -0.48 9.41
N GLU A 34 11.53 -0.17 8.15
CA GLU A 34 10.94 0.92 7.39
C GLU A 34 10.68 0.48 5.94
N ILE A 35 9.56 0.93 5.39
CA ILE A 35 9.15 0.71 4.01
C ILE A 35 8.71 2.03 3.36
N TRP A 36 8.68 2.05 2.03
CA TRP A 36 8.32 3.23 1.24
C TRP A 36 7.17 2.90 0.31
N ALA A 37 6.07 3.66 0.42
CA ALA A 37 4.88 3.49 -0.39
C ALA A 37 4.62 4.72 -1.27
N ALA A 38 3.99 4.54 -2.43
CA ALA A 38 3.65 5.64 -3.32
C ALA A 38 2.66 6.62 -2.63
N ALA A 39 2.77 7.91 -2.95
CA ALA A 39 2.00 8.97 -2.31
C ALA A 39 1.00 9.65 -3.27
N GLY A 40 0.43 8.90 -4.22
CA GLY A 40 -0.60 9.44 -5.14
C GLY A 40 -0.07 10.04 -6.45
N THR A 41 1.24 10.13 -6.63
CA THR A 41 1.87 10.60 -7.88
C THR A 41 3.12 9.78 -8.20
N PRO A 42 3.59 9.76 -9.46
CA PRO A 42 4.78 8.99 -9.83
C PRO A 42 6.09 9.44 -9.15
N ASN A 43 6.14 10.66 -8.62
CA ASN A 43 7.37 11.28 -8.09
C ASN A 43 7.33 11.49 -6.58
N ALA A 44 6.36 10.89 -5.88
CA ALA A 44 6.22 11.06 -4.44
C ALA A 44 6.02 9.71 -3.76
N VAL A 45 6.80 9.50 -2.70
CA VAL A 45 6.70 8.35 -1.79
C VAL A 45 6.69 8.85 -0.35
N PHE A 46 6.15 8.03 0.55
CA PHE A 46 6.20 8.31 1.98
C PHE A 46 6.71 7.09 2.74
N LYS A 47 7.37 7.36 3.87
CA LYS A 47 7.96 6.35 4.75
C LYS A 47 6.96 5.94 5.81
N LEU A 48 6.92 4.66 6.12
CA LEU A 48 6.13 4.09 7.20
C LEU A 48 6.72 2.76 7.68
N THR A 49 6.25 2.25 8.82
CA THR A 49 6.56 0.90 9.28
C THR A 49 5.53 -0.11 8.74
N PRO A 50 5.83 -1.42 8.72
CA PRO A 50 4.84 -2.46 8.37
C PRO A 50 3.59 -2.41 9.26
N GLN A 51 3.74 -2.07 10.55
CA GLN A 51 2.62 -1.90 11.47
C GLN A 51 1.73 -0.71 11.05
N GLN A 52 2.34 0.44 10.76
CA GLN A 52 1.61 1.61 10.29
C GLN A 52 0.89 1.34 8.97
N LEU A 53 1.49 0.56 8.06
CA LEU A 53 0.84 0.17 6.81
C LEU A 53 -0.43 -0.63 7.07
N GLN A 54 -0.38 -1.59 8.00
CA GLN A 54 -1.53 -2.39 8.38
C GLN A 54 -2.64 -1.53 8.99
N GLU A 55 -2.29 -0.63 9.91
CA GLU A 55 -3.23 0.28 10.56
C GLU A 55 -3.91 1.23 9.55
N LEU A 56 -3.14 1.75 8.60
CA LEU A 56 -3.64 2.65 7.56
C LEU A 56 -4.57 1.95 6.57
N THR A 57 -4.21 0.75 6.15
CA THR A 57 -4.93 0.01 5.10
C THR A 57 -6.07 -0.86 5.64
N GLN A 58 -6.05 -1.16 6.94
CA GLN A 58 -6.85 -2.24 7.54
C GLN A 58 -6.63 -3.59 6.84
N GLY A 59 -5.46 -3.75 6.21
CA GLY A 59 -5.10 -4.95 5.47
C GLY A 59 -4.70 -6.10 6.38
N SER A 60 -4.68 -7.30 5.81
CA SER A 60 -4.18 -8.50 6.51
C SER A 60 -2.90 -9.00 5.87
N TYR A 61 -1.91 -9.31 6.70
CA TYR A 61 -0.68 -9.95 6.24
C TYR A 61 -0.94 -11.41 5.87
N ALA A 62 -0.44 -11.81 4.71
CA ALA A 62 -0.47 -13.19 4.27
C ALA A 62 0.79 -13.51 3.46
N PRO A 63 1.25 -14.78 3.42
CA PRO A 63 2.27 -15.19 2.49
C PRO A 63 1.73 -15.04 1.06
N ILE A 64 2.37 -14.20 0.24
CA ILE A 64 2.05 -14.04 -1.17
C ILE A 64 3.20 -14.64 -1.97
N SER A 65 2.90 -15.57 -2.87
CA SER A 65 3.90 -16.13 -3.78
C SER A 65 4.01 -15.25 -5.03
N ALA A 66 5.23 -14.97 -5.48
CA ALA A 66 5.49 -14.37 -6.80
C ALA A 66 5.35 -15.40 -7.92
#